data_AF-A0A4Z0E5F1-F1
#
_entry.id   AF-A0A4Z0E5F1-F1
#
_cell.length_a   1.000
_cell.length_b   1.000
_cell.length_c   1.000
_cell.angle_alpha   90.00
_cell.angle_beta   90.00
_cell.angle_gamma   90.00
#
_symmetry.space_group_name_H-M   'P 1'
#
loop_
_entity.id
_entity.type
_entity.pdbx_description
1 polymer ?
#
loop_
_entity_poly.entity_id
_entity_poly.type
_entity_poly.pdbx_seq_one_letter_code
_entity_poly.pdbx_strand_id
1 'polypeptide(L)'
;MSDILRESADPSEFDPNLLFEIGPDGLGTTLGQLQGPMLRHVFALYGIDPDHRPATPKVPTKAKLSDPFAELFSIATGVLGWSPETAYAASPAEIIEANRGRTRFVNDLLRTIFGGKPDVEPESQLDAELDRAGLAALKAMTA
;
A
#
# COMPACT_ATOMS: atom_id res chain seq x y z
N MET A 1 19.16 -16.47 -3.97
CA MET A 1 18.86 -15.20 -4.68
C MET A 1 18.16 -15.48 -6.02
N SER A 2 18.58 -16.49 -6.79
CA SER A 2 17.84 -16.98 -7.97
C SER A 2 16.42 -17.46 -7.65
N ASP A 3 16.25 -18.19 -6.53
CA ASP A 3 14.92 -18.72 -6.13
C ASP A 3 13.93 -17.60 -5.77
N ILE A 4 14.42 -16.49 -5.23
CA ILE A 4 13.59 -15.33 -4.87
C ILE A 4 13.11 -14.61 -6.13
N LEU A 5 13.98 -14.46 -7.14
CA LEU A 5 13.60 -13.86 -8.43
C LEU A 5 12.58 -14.75 -9.17
N ARG A 6 12.73 -16.07 -9.06
CA ARG A 6 11.82 -17.06 -9.65
C ARG A 6 10.41 -16.99 -9.10
N GLU A 7 10.26 -16.67 -7.82
CA GLU A 7 8.94 -16.57 -7.17
C GLU A 7 8.24 -15.23 -7.43
N SER A 8 9.01 -14.16 -7.66
CA SER A 8 8.47 -12.82 -7.92
C SER A 8 8.25 -12.47 -9.39
N ALA A 9 8.74 -13.30 -10.32
CA ALA A 9 8.65 -13.05 -11.75
C ALA A 9 7.52 -13.86 -12.40
N ASP A 10 6.81 -13.25 -13.34
CA ASP A 10 5.85 -13.96 -14.18
C ASP A 10 6.62 -14.95 -15.07
N PRO A 11 6.33 -16.27 -15.04
CA PRO A 11 7.04 -17.26 -15.84
C PRO A 11 6.93 -17.03 -17.35
N SER A 12 6.01 -16.17 -17.83
CA SER A 12 5.97 -15.75 -19.24
C SER A 12 7.02 -14.71 -19.62
N GLU A 13 7.63 -14.03 -18.65
CA GLU A 13 8.53 -12.89 -18.88
C GLU A 13 9.98 -13.15 -18.41
N PHE A 14 10.22 -14.22 -17.66
CA PHE A 14 11.54 -14.50 -17.08
C PHE A 14 11.92 -15.97 -17.23
N ASP A 15 13.05 -16.24 -17.91
CA ASP A 15 13.66 -17.55 -17.90
C ASP A 15 14.44 -17.75 -16.58
N PRO A 16 14.07 -18.70 -15.72
CA PRO A 16 14.79 -18.96 -14.48
C PRO A 16 16.23 -19.43 -14.67
N ASN A 17 16.63 -19.83 -15.88
CA ASN A 17 18.00 -20.24 -16.20
C ASN A 17 18.89 -19.11 -16.72
N LEU A 18 18.39 -17.86 -16.79
CA LEU A 18 19.13 -16.72 -17.33
C LEU A 18 20.52 -16.51 -16.69
N LEU A 19 20.62 -16.78 -15.38
CA LEU A 19 21.87 -16.63 -14.62
C LEU A 19 22.91 -17.72 -14.94
N PHE A 20 22.46 -18.84 -15.53
CA PHE A 20 23.31 -19.93 -15.99
C PHE A 20 23.61 -19.84 -17.50
N GLU A 21 22.82 -19.06 -18.25
CA GLU A 21 23.01 -18.71 -19.65
C GLU A 21 23.86 -17.45 -19.87
N ILE A 22 24.82 -17.15 -18.97
CA ILE A 22 25.92 -16.18 -19.25
C ILE A 22 26.89 -16.73 -20.34
N GLY A 23 26.42 -17.70 -21.13
CA GLY A 23 27.04 -18.15 -22.37
C GLY A 23 26.80 -17.14 -23.50
N PRO A 24 26.49 -17.60 -24.72
CA PRO A 24 26.79 -16.88 -25.97
C PRO A 24 26.15 -15.49 -26.15
N ASP A 25 25.10 -15.16 -25.40
CA ASP A 25 24.36 -13.90 -25.56
C ASP A 25 24.98 -12.70 -24.82
N GLY A 26 25.99 -12.95 -23.99
CA GLY A 26 26.79 -11.92 -23.32
C GLY A 26 26.08 -11.21 -22.17
N LEU A 27 26.89 -10.73 -21.21
CA LEU A 27 26.44 -10.15 -19.95
C LEU A 27 25.42 -9.02 -20.12
N GLY A 28 25.54 -8.20 -21.17
CA GLY A 28 24.66 -7.06 -21.41
C GLY A 28 23.22 -7.45 -21.71
N THR A 29 23.01 -8.53 -22.46
CA THR A 29 21.68 -9.03 -22.84
C THR A 29 20.97 -9.64 -21.63
N THR A 30 21.71 -10.45 -20.86
CA THR A 30 21.25 -11.03 -19.60
C THR A 30 20.87 -9.95 -18.58
N LEU A 31 21.67 -8.87 -18.49
CA LEU A 31 21.41 -7.76 -17.56
C LEU A 31 20.15 -6.97 -17.95
N GLY A 32 19.93 -6.75 -19.25
CA GLY A 32 18.73 -6.09 -19.77
C GLY A 32 17.45 -6.89 -19.46
N GLN A 33 17.52 -8.21 -19.57
CA GLN A 33 16.41 -9.11 -19.25
C GLN A 33 16.15 -9.21 -17.73
N LEU A 34 17.18 -9.07 -16.88
CA LEU A 34 17.01 -9.05 -15.42
C LEU A 34 16.41 -7.73 -14.89
N GLN A 35 16.54 -6.64 -15.65
CA GLN A 35 16.18 -5.30 -15.20
C GLN A 35 14.69 -5.20 -14.82
N GLY A 36 13.79 -5.72 -15.66
CA GLY A 36 12.35 -5.72 -15.41
C GLY A 36 11.95 -6.49 -14.14
N PRO A 37 12.32 -7.77 -14.02
CA PRO A 37 12.08 -8.57 -12.81
C PRO A 37 12.66 -7.96 -11.53
N MET A 38 13.87 -7.39 -11.60
CA MET A 38 14.48 -6.70 -10.45
C MET A 38 13.68 -5.46 -10.04
N LEU A 39 13.25 -4.64 -11.00
CA LEU A 39 12.42 -3.47 -10.72
C LEU A 39 11.07 -3.85 -10.12
N ARG A 40 10.41 -4.89 -10.65
CA ARG A 40 9.17 -5.43 -10.06
C ARG A 40 9.39 -5.91 -8.63
N HIS A 41 10.48 -6.63 -8.38
CA HIS A 41 10.81 -7.10 -7.03
C HIS A 41 11.03 -5.92 -6.07
N VAL A 42 11.77 -4.89 -6.50
CA VAL A 42 11.92 -3.66 -5.73
C VAL A 42 10.55 -3.01 -5.49
N PHE A 43 9.67 -2.89 -6.48
CA PHE A 43 8.33 -2.33 -6.27
C PHE A 43 7.50 -3.16 -5.28
N ALA A 44 7.55 -4.48 -5.38
CA ALA A 44 6.87 -5.39 -4.44
C ALA A 44 7.36 -5.19 -3.00
N LEU A 45 8.66 -5.00 -2.79
CA LEU A 45 9.22 -4.69 -1.46
C LEU A 45 8.70 -3.36 -0.88
N TYR A 46 8.38 -2.40 -1.74
CA TYR A 46 7.78 -1.13 -1.35
C TYR A 46 6.23 -1.18 -1.31
N GLY A 47 5.63 -2.35 -1.53
CA GLY A 47 4.17 -2.51 -1.61
C GLY A 47 3.53 -1.77 -2.79
N ILE A 48 4.33 -1.43 -3.81
CA ILE A 48 3.88 -0.81 -5.04
C ILE A 48 3.59 -1.95 -6.03
N ASP A 49 2.34 -2.07 -6.45
CA ASP A 49 1.97 -2.93 -7.57
C ASP A 49 2.10 -2.12 -8.88
N PRO A 50 3.10 -2.41 -9.73
CA PRO A 50 3.32 -1.66 -10.96
C PRO A 50 2.22 -1.87 -12.01
N ASP A 51 1.43 -2.94 -11.90
CA ASP A 51 0.31 -3.23 -12.80
C ASP A 51 -1.02 -2.65 -12.27
N HIS A 52 -1.03 -2.13 -11.04
CA HIS A 52 -2.17 -1.43 -10.46
C HIS A 52 -2.30 -0.03 -11.06
N ARG A 53 -3.32 0.16 -11.91
CA ARG A 53 -3.66 1.48 -12.46
C ARG A 53 -4.56 2.23 -11.48
N PRO A 54 -4.10 3.31 -10.83
CA PRO A 54 -4.96 4.07 -9.92
C PRO A 54 -6.12 4.72 -10.69
N ALA A 55 -7.32 4.68 -10.13
CA ALA A 55 -8.53 5.24 -10.74
C ALA A 55 -8.47 6.76 -10.99
N THR A 56 -7.53 7.46 -10.34
CA THR A 56 -7.26 8.88 -10.56
C THR A 56 -5.77 9.15 -10.71
N PRO A 57 -5.34 9.90 -11.74
CA PRO A 57 -3.94 10.29 -11.89
C PRO A 57 -3.59 11.31 -10.81
N LYS A 58 -2.94 10.87 -9.73
CA LYS A 58 -2.27 11.80 -8.81
C LYS A 58 -1.11 12.43 -9.56
N VAL A 59 -1.09 13.76 -9.63
CA VAL A 59 0.06 14.53 -10.12
C VAL A 59 1.29 14.05 -9.34
N PRO A 60 2.36 13.59 -10.01
CA PRO A 60 3.55 13.14 -9.31
C PRO A 60 4.22 14.35 -8.65
N THR A 61 3.88 14.60 -7.39
CA THR A 61 4.72 15.40 -6.52
C THR A 61 6.07 14.70 -6.50
N LYS A 62 7.16 15.45 -6.76
CA LYS A 62 8.53 14.92 -6.69
C LYS A 62 8.76 14.40 -5.27
N ALA A 63 8.45 13.13 -5.02
CA ALA A 63 8.67 12.48 -3.75
C ALA A 63 10.17 12.48 -3.52
N LYS A 64 10.64 13.23 -2.53
CA LYS A 64 12.02 13.12 -2.08
C LYS A 64 12.14 11.74 -1.47
N LEU A 65 13.03 10.90 -2.00
CA LEU A 65 13.24 9.52 -1.54
C LEU A 65 13.55 9.42 -0.02
N SER A 66 13.99 10.52 0.59
CA SER A 66 14.24 10.62 2.03
C SER A 66 12.98 10.61 2.91
N ASP A 67 11.83 11.05 2.39
CA ASP A 67 10.57 11.12 3.15
C ASP A 67 9.98 9.75 3.52
N PRO A 68 9.79 8.80 2.58
CA PRO A 68 9.06 7.57 2.87
C PRO A 68 9.80 6.63 3.85
N PHE A 69 11.12 6.58 3.82
CA PHE A 69 11.88 5.77 4.77
C PHE A 69 11.85 6.33 6.19
N ALA A 70 11.90 7.65 6.34
CA ALA A 70 11.79 8.29 7.64
C ALA A 70 10.40 8.04 8.27
N GLU A 71 9.35 8.07 7.45
CA GLU A 71 7.99 7.74 7.87
C GLU A 71 7.87 6.28 8.32
N LEU A 72 8.36 5.32 7.52
CA LEU A 72 8.34 3.89 7.87
C LEU A 72 9.13 3.61 9.16
N PHE A 73 10.29 4.24 9.31
CA PHE A 73 11.11 4.11 10.52
C PHE A 73 10.40 4.69 11.75
N SER A 74 9.70 5.82 11.60
CA SER A 74 8.90 6.42 12.66
C SER A 74 7.71 5.53 13.04
N ILE A 75 7.02 4.92 12.07
CA ILE A 75 5.94 3.97 12.32
C ILE A 75 6.48 2.75 13.09
N ALA A 76 7.58 2.16 12.63
CA ALA A 76 8.15 0.96 13.24
C ALA A 76 8.63 1.21 14.68
N THR A 77 9.39 2.26 14.91
CA THR A 77 9.95 2.54 16.25
C THR A 77 8.97 3.22 17.20
N GLY A 78 8.00 3.98 16.66
CA GLY A 78 7.00 4.69 17.46
C GLY A 78 5.71 3.89 17.67
N VAL A 79 5.01 3.55 16.58
CA VAL A 79 3.67 2.94 16.66
C VAL A 79 3.75 1.45 17.00
N LEU A 80 4.68 0.73 16.36
CA LEU A 80 4.87 -0.69 16.58
C LEU A 80 5.78 -1.00 17.78
N GLY A 81 6.58 -0.02 18.21
CA GLY A 81 7.50 -0.16 19.34
C GLY A 81 8.68 -1.11 19.06
N TRP A 82 9.04 -1.29 17.79
CA TRP A 82 10.20 -2.09 17.41
C TRP A 82 11.51 -1.39 17.76
N SER A 83 12.57 -2.16 18.00
CA SER A 83 13.91 -1.59 18.13
C SER A 83 14.39 -1.01 16.78
N PRO A 84 15.28 -0.01 16.78
CA PRO A 84 15.88 0.51 15.55
C PRO A 84 16.47 -0.58 14.66
N GLU A 85 17.15 -1.56 15.25
CA GLU A 85 17.78 -2.68 14.53
C GLU A 85 16.72 -3.53 13.81
N THR A 86 15.60 -3.80 14.50
CA THR A 86 14.48 -4.56 13.93
C THR A 86 13.79 -3.76 12.82
N ALA A 87 13.59 -2.46 13.03
CA ALA A 87 12.97 -1.57 12.04
C ALA A 87 13.81 -1.47 10.75
N TYR A 88 15.14 -1.44 10.86
CA TYR A 88 16.02 -1.44 9.68
C TYR A 88 16.11 -2.80 8.97
N ALA A 89 15.89 -3.90 9.69
CA ALA A 89 15.88 -5.24 9.10
C ALA A 89 14.54 -5.58 8.41
N ALA A 90 13.46 -4.90 8.78
CA ALA A 90 12.14 -5.12 8.22
C ALA A 90 11.97 -4.47 6.85
N SER A 91 11.25 -5.15 5.96
CA SER A 91 10.81 -4.58 4.70
C SER A 91 9.71 -3.53 4.89
N PRO A 92 9.59 -2.53 4.00
CA PRO A 92 8.48 -1.59 4.01
C PRO A 92 7.10 -2.26 4.07
N ALA A 93 6.91 -3.33 3.29
CA ALA A 93 5.67 -4.10 3.28
C ALA A 93 5.33 -4.69 4.66
N GLU A 94 6.30 -5.27 5.37
CA GLU A 94 6.10 -5.81 6.72
C GLU A 94 5.73 -4.72 7.72
N ILE A 95 6.39 -3.55 7.66
CA ILE A 95 6.07 -2.41 8.51
C ILE A 95 4.63 -1.93 8.25
N ILE A 96 4.22 -1.85 6.99
CA ILE A 96 2.87 -1.43 6.59
C ILE A 96 1.81 -2.41 7.09
N GLU A 97 2.01 -3.72 6.90
CA GLU A 97 1.05 -4.74 7.37
C GLU A 97 0.97 -4.80 8.90
N ALA A 98 2.11 -4.71 9.59
CA ALA A 98 2.14 -4.66 11.05
C ALA A 98 1.40 -3.42 11.58
N ASN A 99 1.59 -2.26 10.95
CA ASN A 99 0.85 -1.04 11.28
C ASN A 99 -0.65 -1.20 11.06
N ARG A 100 -1.06 -1.77 9.92
CA ARG A 100 -2.47 -2.05 9.63
C ARG A 100 -3.11 -2.96 10.69
N GLY A 101 -2.41 -4.02 11.09
CA GLY A 101 -2.85 -4.91 12.18
C GLY A 101 -3.01 -4.17 13.50
N ARG A 102 -2.04 -3.31 13.85
CA ARG A 102 -2.08 -2.47 15.05
C ARG A 102 -3.27 -1.51 15.04
N THR A 103 -3.53 -0.81 13.93
CA THR A 103 -4.66 0.12 13.80
C THR A 103 -6.00 -0.61 13.93
N ARG A 104 -6.16 -1.77 13.31
CA ARG A 104 -7.39 -2.59 13.46
C ARG A 104 -7.62 -2.98 14.92
N PHE A 105 -6.59 -3.50 15.57
CA PHE A 105 -6.67 -3.87 16.99
C PHE A 105 -7.06 -2.68 17.89
N VAL A 106 -6.43 -1.51 17.68
CA VAL A 106 -6.75 -0.30 18.46
C VAL A 106 -8.19 0.14 18.21
N ASN A 107 -8.66 0.14 16.96
CA ASN A 107 -10.05 0.47 16.64
C ASN A 107 -11.04 -0.51 17.27
N ASP A 108 -10.77 -1.82 17.21
CA ASP A 108 -11.62 -2.84 17.82
C ASP A 108 -11.67 -2.69 19.35
N LEU A 109 -10.53 -2.39 19.98
CA LEU A 109 -10.46 -2.11 21.42
C LEU A 109 -11.27 -0.86 21.79
N LEU A 110 -11.10 0.22 21.04
CA LEU A 110 -11.86 1.46 21.26
C LEU A 110 -13.36 1.23 21.07
N ARG A 111 -13.77 0.47 20.06
CA ARG A 111 -15.18 0.09 19.86
C ARG A 111 -15.73 -0.73 21.02
N THR A 112 -14.91 -1.64 21.55
CA THR A 112 -15.30 -2.49 22.70
C THR A 112 -15.47 -1.67 23.98
N ILE A 113 -14.59 -0.70 24.25
CA ILE A 113 -14.61 0.12 25.47
C ILE A 113 -15.68 1.21 25.40
N PHE A 114 -15.81 1.88 24.26
CA PHE A 114 -16.66 3.07 24.10
C PHE A 114 -17.99 2.78 23.39
N GLY A 115 -18.29 1.50 23.09
CA GLY A 115 -19.57 1.09 22.50
C GLY A 115 -19.78 1.60 21.07
N GLY A 116 -18.71 1.73 20.30
CA GLY A 116 -18.75 2.25 18.94
C GLY A 116 -19.66 1.40 18.04
N LYS A 117 -20.72 2.02 17.52
CA LYS A 117 -21.58 1.41 16.47
C LYS A 117 -20.68 0.90 15.33
N PRO A 118 -21.04 -0.23 14.69
CA PRO A 118 -20.33 -0.65 13.49
C PRO A 118 -20.30 0.50 12.49
N ASP A 119 -19.17 0.65 11.78
CA ASP A 119 -19.07 1.52 10.62
C ASP A 119 -20.18 1.10 9.65
N VAL A 120 -21.29 1.81 9.74
CA VAL A 120 -22.29 1.87 8.69
C VAL A 120 -21.60 2.74 7.65
N GLU A 121 -21.23 2.15 6.51
CA GLU A 121 -20.91 2.93 5.32
C GLU A 121 -21.97 4.02 5.18
N PRO A 122 -21.60 5.30 4.98
CA PRO A 122 -22.57 6.38 4.87
C PRO A 122 -23.25 6.31 3.50
N GLU A 123 -23.95 5.22 3.22
CA GLU A 123 -24.85 5.10 2.08
C GLU A 123 -26.27 4.81 2.58
N SER A 124 -27.09 5.86 2.50
CA SER A 124 -28.54 5.79 2.27
C SER A 124 -29.50 5.46 3.43
N GLN A 125 -29.35 6.09 4.58
CA GLN A 125 -30.52 6.35 5.45
C GLN A 125 -30.75 7.85 5.65
N LEU A 126 -30.99 8.53 4.53
CA LEU A 126 -31.67 9.82 4.54
C LEU A 126 -33.17 9.55 4.58
N ASP A 127 -33.81 9.96 5.67
CA ASP A 127 -35.25 9.87 5.83
C ASP A 127 -35.92 10.86 4.87
N ALA A 128 -36.56 10.35 3.81
CA ALA A 128 -37.13 11.15 2.73
C ALA A 128 -38.21 12.15 3.21
N GLU A 129 -38.76 11.93 4.40
CA GLU A 129 -39.71 12.83 5.05
C GLU A 129 -39.01 14.05 5.65
N LEU A 130 -37.80 13.87 6.21
CA LEU A 130 -36.97 14.95 6.75
C LEU A 130 -36.50 15.89 5.64
N ASP A 131 -36.14 15.35 4.47
CA ASP A 131 -35.73 16.14 3.30
C ASP A 131 -36.88 17.00 2.76
N ARG A 132 -38.10 16.46 2.69
CA ARG A 132 -39.26 17.22 2.19
C ARG A 132 -39.66 18.34 3.14
N ALA A 133 -39.61 18.09 4.45
CA ALA A 133 -39.89 19.09 5.47
C ALA A 133 -38.82 20.19 5.50
N GLY A 134 -37.53 19.82 5.43
CA GLY A 134 -36.42 20.77 5.41
C GLY A 134 -36.43 21.66 4.16
N LEU A 135 -36.72 21.09 2.98
CA LEU A 135 -36.79 21.84 1.74
C LEU A 135 -38.00 22.80 1.70
N ALA A 136 -39.13 22.42 2.30
CA ALA A 136 -40.30 23.30 2.43
C ALA A 136 -40.01 24.49 3.37
N ALA A 137 -39.31 24.25 4.48
CA ALA A 137 -38.89 25.30 5.41
C ALA A 137 -37.94 26.31 4.75
N LEU A 138 -36.96 25.83 3.96
CA LEU A 138 -36.03 26.68 3.22
C LEU A 138 -36.73 27.55 2.16
N LYS A 139 -37.74 27.00 1.48
CA LYS A 139 -38.56 27.77 0.52
C LYS A 139 -39.44 28.83 1.20
N ALA A 140 -39.91 28.56 2.41
CA ALA A 140 -40.70 29.53 3.18
C ALA A 140 -39.85 30.68 3.77
N MET A 141 -38.54 30.48 3.97
CA MET A 141 -37.63 31.53 4.44
C MET A 141 -37.07 32.43 3.33
N THR A 142 -37.24 32.05 2.07
CA THR A 142 -36.70 32.78 0.91
C THR A 142 -37.77 33.49 0.07
N ALA A 143 -39.03 33.46 0.52
CA ALA A 143 -40.15 34.25 0.01
C ALA A 143 -40.55 35.32 1.04
#